data_AF-A0A966XN48-F1
#
_entry.id   AF-A0A966XN48-F1
#
_cell.length_a   1.000
_cell.length_b   1.000
_cell.length_c   1.000
_cell.angle_alpha   90.00
_cell.angle_beta   90.00
_cell.angle_gamma   90.00
#
_symmetry.space_group_name_H-M   'P 1'
#
loop_
_entity.id
_entity.type
_entity.pdbx_description
1 polymer ?
#
loop_
_entity_poly.entity_id
_entity_poly.type
_entity_poly.pdbx_seq_one_letter_code
_entity_poly.pdbx_strand_id
1 'polypeptide(L)'
;MKFNLFLSFFSLLNLTVIASPNIVQPSIPGMESSVIDADTAIKIADTSFTRDDITFVEQMIVHHQQALAMSAMAPERTNSTDILELAGRIKGSQDDEISFMQEWLIDRQISPMSHHDGHHMKMMGMASQEELAQLSLSNGVEFDQLFLTLMISHHEGAIHMVDMLKAQPGSAYDPILYEFISDLVNDQGVEIERMNGFLTALSSDPRASLQSGLYTAESAILNLDLIASLKKPAGFYDPDNILEEDLSNNKEDEDEDEVKTIEGRSRNSRSPMLSFSNTDMAFKDNIMIAGSYHGFNIYELSHEGNPELITSVICPGGQGDVSVVGDLLIMSVEQTRGRVDCGLQGAGSEPTPDRFRGIRIFDISDLTKPKQVGLVQTCRGSHTHSIVSVDTNDEKIIVYNSGTSSIRDQEEMDSCYEAIPGDTRTALFRIDVIEIPVKNPAASRIVKSPTVFADPETGVLGGLWAGGDHGDDTQDTSRTDQCHDITVFPSARLAAGACSGNGILFDISDPYNPKRLDVVTDTGFAYWHSATFNNDGTKVIFTDEWGGGGRPRCRAWDPLTWGADAIYDIVDGKLIFQSHYKMPAPQKETENCVAHNGSIV
;
A
#
# COMPACT_ATOMS: atom_id res chain seq x y z
N MET A 1 -28.47 -7.02 78.58
CA MET A 1 -27.57 -7.59 77.56
C MET A 1 -28.05 -7.13 76.20
N LYS A 2 -27.16 -6.69 75.31
CA LYS A 2 -27.43 -6.56 73.86
C LYS A 2 -26.33 -7.35 73.16
N PHE A 3 -26.72 -8.25 72.26
CA PHE A 3 -25.77 -9.00 71.42
C PHE A 3 -25.53 -8.19 70.14
N ASN A 4 -24.28 -7.85 69.85
CA ASN A 4 -23.90 -7.36 68.53
C ASN A 4 -23.62 -8.57 67.63
N LEU A 5 -24.34 -8.69 66.53
CA LEU A 5 -24.11 -9.71 65.52
C LEU A 5 -23.25 -9.11 64.41
N PHE A 6 -21.98 -9.50 64.33
CA PHE A 6 -21.13 -9.17 63.18
C PHE A 6 -21.56 -10.03 61.98
N LEU A 7 -22.10 -9.40 60.94
CA LEU A 7 -22.18 -10.03 59.62
C LEU A 7 -20.87 -9.77 58.88
N SER A 8 -20.22 -10.84 58.41
CA SER A 8 -19.06 -10.73 57.52
C SER A 8 -19.54 -10.54 56.08
N PHE A 9 -19.03 -9.50 55.40
CA PHE A 9 -19.43 -9.18 54.03
C PHE A 9 -18.51 -9.90 53.04
N PHE A 10 -18.91 -11.07 52.56
CA PHE A 10 -18.19 -11.78 51.50
C PHE A 10 -18.46 -11.07 50.16
N SER A 11 -17.46 -10.39 49.62
CA SER A 11 -17.54 -9.82 48.28
C SER A 11 -17.33 -10.91 47.24
N LEU A 12 -18.36 -11.19 46.44
CA LEU A 12 -18.24 -12.02 45.25
C LEU A 12 -17.68 -11.17 44.11
N LEU A 13 -16.42 -11.40 43.73
CA LEU A 13 -15.95 -10.96 42.42
C LEU A 13 -16.62 -11.84 41.36
N ASN A 14 -17.56 -11.26 40.61
CA ASN A 14 -17.93 -11.81 39.32
C ASN A 14 -16.78 -11.53 38.35
N LEU A 15 -15.96 -12.54 38.04
CA LEU A 15 -15.17 -12.48 36.81
C LEU A 15 -16.15 -12.66 35.65
N THR A 16 -16.47 -11.57 34.97
CA THR A 16 -16.98 -11.61 33.60
C THR A 16 -15.88 -12.20 32.71
N VAL A 17 -16.05 -13.46 32.31
CA VAL A 17 -15.24 -14.04 31.24
C VAL A 17 -15.61 -13.31 29.96
N ILE A 18 -14.74 -12.39 29.53
CA ILE A 18 -14.78 -11.86 28.17
C ILE A 18 -14.45 -13.04 27.26
N ALA A 19 -15.40 -13.46 26.45
CA ALA A 19 -15.14 -14.46 25.43
C ALA A 19 -14.28 -13.81 24.33
N SER A 20 -13.16 -14.43 23.97
CA SER A 20 -12.38 -13.99 22.82
C SER A 20 -13.26 -14.04 21.56
N PRO A 21 -13.17 -13.05 20.66
CA PRO A 21 -13.94 -13.04 19.42
C PRO A 21 -13.56 -14.24 18.55
N ASN A 22 -14.52 -14.74 17.76
CA ASN A 22 -14.25 -15.87 16.86
C ASN A 22 -13.26 -15.46 15.77
N ILE A 23 -12.19 -16.24 15.59
CA ILE A 23 -11.38 -16.22 14.37
C ILE A 23 -11.96 -17.28 13.43
N VAL A 24 -12.52 -16.85 12.31
CA VAL A 24 -13.25 -17.69 11.35
C VAL A 24 -12.45 -17.78 10.06
N GLN A 25 -12.13 -19.00 9.63
CA GLN A 25 -11.68 -19.28 8.28
C GLN A 25 -12.87 -19.81 7.46
N PRO A 26 -13.33 -19.10 6.41
CA PRO A 26 -14.33 -19.63 5.49
C PRO A 26 -13.78 -20.80 4.66
N SER A 27 -14.64 -21.44 3.88
CA SER A 27 -14.24 -22.51 2.96
C SER A 27 -14.79 -22.23 1.55
N ILE A 28 -14.68 -23.20 0.64
CA ILE A 28 -15.25 -23.10 -0.72
C ILE A 28 -16.76 -22.72 -0.68
N PRO A 29 -17.28 -21.99 -1.68
CA PRO A 29 -18.65 -21.46 -1.63
C PRO A 29 -19.72 -22.49 -1.26
N GLY A 30 -20.53 -22.18 -0.25
CA GLY A 30 -21.62 -23.03 0.25
C GLY A 30 -21.22 -24.03 1.35
N MET A 31 -19.92 -24.29 1.57
CA MET A 31 -19.45 -25.10 2.70
C MET A 31 -19.45 -24.29 4.02
N GLU A 32 -19.42 -25.00 5.14
CA GLU A 32 -19.36 -24.38 6.47
C GLU A 32 -17.96 -23.83 6.79
N SER A 33 -17.90 -22.59 7.28
CA SER A 33 -16.69 -21.98 7.84
C SER A 33 -16.25 -22.70 9.11
N SER A 34 -14.93 -22.78 9.33
CA SER A 34 -14.29 -23.30 10.55
C SER A 34 -13.86 -22.16 11.47
N VAL A 35 -13.95 -22.38 12.79
CA VAL A 35 -13.28 -21.54 13.79
C VAL A 35 -11.87 -22.10 14.00
N ILE A 36 -10.86 -21.23 14.03
CA ILE A 36 -9.45 -21.58 14.22
C ILE A 36 -8.85 -20.85 15.43
N ASP A 37 -7.77 -21.39 15.98
CA ASP A 37 -6.96 -20.73 17.02
C ASP A 37 -5.92 -19.76 16.44
N ALA A 38 -5.42 -18.85 17.28
CA ALA A 38 -4.44 -17.83 16.89
C ALA A 38 -3.08 -18.46 16.52
N ASP A 39 -2.61 -19.44 17.31
CA ASP A 39 -1.38 -20.20 17.07
C ASP A 39 -1.28 -20.83 15.67
N THR A 40 -2.42 -21.20 15.08
CA THR A 40 -2.53 -21.78 13.73
C THR A 40 -2.50 -20.70 12.63
N ALA A 41 -2.89 -19.46 12.94
CA ALA A 41 -2.77 -18.34 12.00
C ALA A 41 -1.33 -17.80 11.86
N ILE A 42 -0.51 -17.94 12.92
CA ILE A 42 0.87 -17.42 12.97
C ILE A 42 1.88 -18.31 12.22
N LYS A 43 1.72 -19.65 12.25
CA LYS A 43 2.72 -20.65 11.79
C LYS A 43 2.87 -20.83 10.26
N ILE A 44 2.83 -19.73 9.49
CA ILE A 44 2.72 -19.75 8.02
C ILE A 44 3.90 -19.03 7.31
N ALA A 45 4.89 -18.50 8.04
CA ALA A 45 6.05 -17.81 7.47
C ALA A 45 7.41 -18.32 8.01
N ASP A 46 8.20 -19.01 7.16
CA ASP A 46 9.65 -19.30 7.32
C ASP A 46 10.22 -19.94 6.01
N THR A 47 11.35 -19.45 5.45
CA THR A 47 12.07 -19.99 4.26
C THR A 47 13.51 -19.46 4.14
N SER A 48 14.33 -19.99 3.20
CA SER A 48 15.81 -19.83 3.11
C SER A 48 16.38 -19.15 1.84
N PHE A 49 17.69 -18.87 1.85
CA PHE A 49 18.48 -18.05 0.88
C PHE A 49 18.80 -18.64 -0.52
N THR A 50 19.34 -17.78 -1.40
CA THR A 50 19.60 -18.01 -2.85
C THR A 50 20.98 -17.53 -3.36
N ARG A 51 21.07 -17.08 -4.63
CA ARG A 51 22.31 -16.77 -5.37
C ARG A 51 22.50 -15.29 -5.67
N ASP A 52 21.42 -14.54 -5.81
CA ASP A 52 21.47 -13.10 -6.03
C ASP A 52 21.93 -12.39 -4.75
N ASP A 53 21.58 -12.95 -3.59
CA ASP A 53 22.15 -12.68 -2.25
C ASP A 53 23.68 -12.59 -2.26
N ILE A 54 24.35 -13.62 -2.78
CA ILE A 54 25.82 -13.70 -2.89
C ILE A 54 26.36 -12.57 -3.79
N THR A 55 25.64 -12.30 -4.88
CA THR A 55 26.03 -11.33 -5.91
C THR A 55 25.92 -9.89 -5.40
N PHE A 56 24.99 -9.62 -4.48
CA PHE A 56 24.86 -8.36 -3.76
C PHE A 56 26.03 -8.14 -2.79
N VAL A 57 26.36 -9.13 -1.95
CA VAL A 57 27.39 -8.99 -0.90
C VAL A 57 28.77 -8.68 -1.51
N GLU A 58 29.17 -9.38 -2.58
CA GLU A 58 30.43 -9.08 -3.28
C GLU A 58 30.49 -7.67 -3.89
N GLN A 59 29.34 -7.11 -4.31
CA GLN A 59 29.26 -5.77 -4.87
C GLN A 59 29.28 -4.68 -3.79
N MET A 60 28.64 -4.91 -2.65
CA MET A 60 28.50 -3.92 -1.59
C MET A 60 29.83 -3.69 -0.82
N ILE A 61 30.67 -4.72 -0.67
CA ILE A 61 32.05 -4.56 -0.16
C ILE A 61 32.84 -3.52 -0.97
N VAL A 62 32.69 -3.51 -2.30
CA VAL A 62 33.39 -2.57 -3.20
C VAL A 62 32.80 -1.16 -3.12
N HIS A 63 31.51 -1.05 -2.79
CA HIS A 63 30.80 0.21 -2.61
C HIS A 63 31.31 0.95 -1.36
N HIS A 64 31.27 0.29 -0.20
CA HIS A 64 31.67 0.88 1.09
C HIS A 64 33.13 1.35 1.14
N GLN A 65 34.03 0.70 0.40
CA GLN A 65 35.43 1.13 0.28
C GLN A 65 35.58 2.56 -0.28
N GLN A 66 34.60 3.07 -1.03
CA GLN A 66 34.62 4.46 -1.52
C GLN A 66 34.15 5.46 -0.45
N ALA A 67 33.13 5.17 0.35
CA ALA A 67 32.76 6.01 1.50
C ALA A 67 33.91 6.14 2.50
N LEU A 68 34.60 5.04 2.83
CA LEU A 68 35.79 5.07 3.68
C LEU A 68 36.87 6.00 3.11
N ALA A 69 37.07 6.00 1.78
CA ALA A 69 38.04 6.87 1.11
C ALA A 69 37.61 8.35 1.11
N MET A 70 36.32 8.67 1.00
CA MET A 70 35.79 10.03 1.09
C MET A 70 35.87 10.57 2.53
N SER A 71 35.38 9.81 3.52
CA SER A 71 35.37 10.18 4.93
C SER A 71 36.77 10.34 5.51
N ALA A 72 37.77 9.61 4.99
CA ALA A 72 39.18 9.80 5.35
C ALA A 72 39.73 11.20 4.98
N MET A 73 39.10 11.96 4.07
CA MET A 73 39.57 13.30 3.67
C MET A 73 39.15 14.41 4.63
N ALA A 74 38.03 14.26 5.35
CA ALA A 74 37.43 15.35 6.13
C ALA A 74 38.36 15.99 7.19
N PRO A 75 39.17 15.23 7.97
CA PRO A 75 40.04 15.81 9.00
C PRO A 75 41.14 16.77 8.50
N GLU A 76 41.49 16.72 7.21
CA GLU A 76 42.45 17.65 6.60
C GLU A 76 41.78 18.79 5.81
N ARG A 77 40.44 18.72 5.63
CA ARG A 77 39.70 19.60 4.71
C ARG A 77 38.68 20.52 5.35
N THR A 78 38.12 20.17 6.51
CA THR A 78 37.14 21.02 7.21
C THR A 78 37.47 21.20 8.70
N ASN A 79 36.89 22.25 9.27
CA ASN A 79 36.84 22.50 10.72
C ASN A 79 35.41 22.50 11.28
N SER A 80 34.42 22.11 10.47
CA SER A 80 33.03 21.91 10.93
C SER A 80 32.97 20.68 11.84
N THR A 81 32.58 20.89 13.11
CA THR A 81 32.45 19.80 14.09
C THR A 81 31.51 18.71 13.62
N ASP A 82 30.44 19.11 12.95
CA ASP A 82 29.30 18.26 12.64
C ASP A 82 29.63 17.36 11.45
N ILE A 83 30.41 17.87 10.48
CA ILE A 83 30.96 17.10 9.35
C ILE A 83 32.10 16.17 9.82
N LEU A 84 32.94 16.61 10.77
CA LEU A 84 34.00 15.78 11.34
C LEU A 84 33.43 14.62 12.18
N GLU A 85 32.35 14.83 12.92
CA GLU A 85 31.65 13.75 13.62
C GLU A 85 30.95 12.80 12.63
N LEU A 86 30.26 13.34 11.61
CA LEU A 86 29.63 12.55 10.55
C LEU A 86 30.63 11.67 9.80
N ALA A 87 31.72 12.23 9.29
CA ALA A 87 32.78 11.47 8.63
C ALA A 87 33.46 10.44 9.56
N GLY A 88 33.52 10.75 10.87
CA GLY A 88 33.99 9.79 11.89
C GLY A 88 33.04 8.62 12.10
N ARG A 89 31.72 8.84 12.02
CA ARG A 89 30.67 7.80 12.12
C ARG A 89 30.65 6.90 10.90
N ILE A 90 30.51 7.48 9.69
CA ILE A 90 30.57 6.76 8.39
C ILE A 90 31.80 5.86 8.31
N LYS A 91 32.95 6.33 8.80
CA LYS A 91 34.18 5.56 8.77
C LYS A 91 34.17 4.37 9.74
N GLY A 92 33.42 4.44 10.84
CA GLY A 92 33.25 3.33 11.78
C GLY A 92 32.37 2.24 11.18
N SER A 93 31.10 2.56 10.93
CA SER A 93 30.10 1.61 10.42
C SER A 93 30.58 0.89 9.18
N GLN A 94 31.05 1.62 8.15
CA GLN A 94 31.40 0.99 6.87
C GLN A 94 32.69 0.13 6.90
N ASP A 95 33.52 0.19 7.95
CA ASP A 95 34.69 -0.70 8.14
C ASP A 95 34.25 -2.01 8.85
N ASP A 96 33.30 -1.92 9.78
CA ASP A 96 32.66 -3.06 10.46
C ASP A 96 31.72 -3.83 9.49
N GLU A 97 30.91 -3.14 8.69
CA GLU A 97 30.04 -3.71 7.64
C GLU A 97 30.83 -4.47 6.56
N ILE A 98 31.97 -3.92 6.12
CA ILE A 98 32.90 -4.60 5.21
C ILE A 98 33.44 -5.90 5.81
N SER A 99 33.61 -5.93 7.14
CA SER A 99 34.12 -7.10 7.86
C SER A 99 33.04 -8.18 7.95
N PHE A 100 31.80 -7.81 8.32
CA PHE A 100 30.64 -8.72 8.29
C PHE A 100 30.48 -9.38 6.92
N MET A 101 30.44 -8.59 5.84
CA MET A 101 30.20 -9.09 4.48
C MET A 101 31.25 -10.12 4.03
N GLN A 102 32.49 -10.01 4.51
CA GLN A 102 33.53 -11.00 4.24
C GLN A 102 33.32 -12.30 5.03
N GLU A 103 32.95 -12.22 6.30
CA GLU A 103 32.68 -13.40 7.14
C GLU A 103 31.43 -14.15 6.67
N TRP A 104 30.37 -13.44 6.27
CA TRP A 104 29.13 -14.01 5.73
C TRP A 104 29.36 -14.94 4.52
N LEU A 105 30.27 -14.55 3.62
CA LEU A 105 30.70 -15.34 2.46
C LEU A 105 31.54 -16.57 2.88
N ILE A 106 32.48 -16.37 3.81
CA ILE A 106 33.41 -17.40 4.28
C ILE A 106 32.67 -18.57 4.95
N ASP A 107 31.70 -18.29 5.83
CA ASP A 107 30.95 -19.34 6.55
C ASP A 107 30.06 -20.16 5.62
N ARG A 108 29.55 -19.55 4.54
CA ARG A 108 28.82 -20.23 3.45
C ARG A 108 29.76 -20.93 2.46
N GLN A 109 31.06 -21.02 2.76
CA GLN A 109 32.13 -21.64 1.95
C GLN A 109 32.32 -21.00 0.57
N ILE A 110 31.84 -19.77 0.39
CA ILE A 110 32.03 -18.98 -0.82
C ILE A 110 33.38 -18.27 -0.68
N SER A 111 34.34 -18.65 -1.52
CA SER A 111 35.61 -17.92 -1.60
C SER A 111 35.35 -16.55 -2.21
N PRO A 112 35.61 -15.42 -1.53
CA PRO A 112 35.40 -14.09 -2.09
C PRO A 112 36.15 -13.94 -3.42
N MET A 113 35.49 -13.46 -4.47
CA MET A 113 36.08 -13.41 -5.80
C MET A 113 37.30 -12.49 -5.87
N SER A 114 38.48 -13.10 -5.96
CA SER A 114 39.71 -12.43 -6.40
C SER A 114 39.46 -11.73 -7.74
N HIS A 115 39.56 -10.40 -7.77
CA HIS A 115 39.23 -9.56 -8.93
C HIS A 115 39.68 -10.16 -10.27
N HIS A 116 38.74 -10.38 -11.20
CA HIS A 116 38.84 -10.18 -12.65
C HIS A 116 37.62 -10.82 -13.37
N ASP A 117 36.62 -10.03 -13.80
CA ASP A 117 36.37 -9.81 -15.24
C ASP A 117 35.19 -8.86 -15.59
N GLY A 118 35.51 -7.83 -16.38
CA GLY A 118 34.85 -7.60 -17.67
C GLY A 118 33.52 -6.85 -17.76
N HIS A 119 32.58 -7.02 -16.82
CA HIS A 119 31.21 -6.50 -17.00
C HIS A 119 30.89 -5.27 -16.11
N HIS A 120 31.17 -4.09 -16.65
CA HIS A 120 30.80 -2.80 -16.04
C HIS A 120 29.27 -2.57 -16.06
N MET A 121 28.57 -3.05 -15.04
CA MET A 121 27.45 -2.27 -14.51
C MET A 121 28.03 -1.02 -13.82
N LYS A 122 27.39 0.13 -14.01
CA LYS A 122 27.83 1.39 -13.39
C LYS A 122 27.34 1.39 -11.94
N MET A 123 28.21 0.95 -11.03
CA MET A 123 27.95 0.86 -9.58
C MET A 123 27.23 2.13 -9.09
N MET A 124 26.08 1.96 -8.45
CA MET A 124 25.10 3.04 -8.31
C MET A 124 25.48 3.97 -7.14
N GLY A 125 25.22 5.28 -7.31
CA GLY A 125 25.62 6.34 -6.37
C GLY A 125 27.14 6.63 -6.25
N MET A 126 27.99 5.70 -6.69
CA MET A 126 29.45 5.84 -6.61
C MET A 126 29.93 7.11 -7.33
N ALA A 127 30.63 7.96 -6.60
CA ALA A 127 31.32 9.14 -7.10
C ALA A 127 32.36 8.75 -8.16
N SER A 128 32.46 9.56 -9.21
CA SER A 128 33.42 9.41 -10.29
C SER A 128 34.85 9.73 -9.84
N GLN A 129 35.85 9.33 -10.64
CA GLN A 129 37.25 9.71 -10.33
C GLN A 129 37.46 11.23 -10.41
N GLU A 130 36.71 11.92 -11.27
CA GLU A 130 36.68 13.38 -11.37
C GLU A 130 36.01 14.05 -10.16
N GLU A 131 34.95 13.46 -9.63
CA GLU A 131 34.23 13.95 -8.43
C GLU A 131 35.07 13.73 -7.16
N LEU A 132 35.67 12.55 -7.00
CA LEU A 132 36.65 12.28 -5.93
C LEU A 132 37.88 13.19 -6.03
N ALA A 133 38.36 13.48 -7.24
CA ALA A 133 39.45 14.43 -7.45
C ALA A 133 39.04 15.87 -7.04
N GLN A 134 37.82 16.31 -7.37
CA GLN A 134 37.29 17.61 -6.95
C GLN A 134 37.14 17.69 -5.42
N LEU A 135 36.56 16.67 -4.79
CA LEU A 135 36.45 16.55 -3.33
C LEU A 135 37.84 16.66 -2.68
N SER A 136 38.84 15.94 -3.20
CA SER A 136 40.20 15.95 -2.68
C SER A 136 40.91 17.31 -2.76
N LEU A 137 40.44 18.23 -3.61
CA LEU A 137 40.98 19.58 -3.82
C LEU A 137 40.18 20.69 -3.12
N SER A 138 38.90 20.45 -2.84
CA SER A 138 38.02 21.37 -2.09
C SER A 138 38.43 21.50 -0.60
N ASN A 139 38.10 22.63 0.05
CA ASN A 139 38.39 22.87 1.48
C ASN A 139 37.28 23.75 2.11
N GLY A 140 37.07 23.64 3.42
CA GLY A 140 36.07 24.41 4.17
C GLY A 140 34.64 24.15 3.70
N VAL A 141 33.80 25.18 3.62
CA VAL A 141 32.37 25.06 3.22
C VAL A 141 32.20 24.43 1.82
N GLU A 142 33.14 24.65 0.91
CA GLU A 142 33.14 24.02 -0.42
C GLU A 142 33.41 22.51 -0.34
N PHE A 143 34.23 22.06 0.62
CA PHE A 143 34.37 20.64 0.95
C PHE A 143 33.13 20.12 1.66
N ASP A 144 32.61 20.83 2.66
CA ASP A 144 31.43 20.39 3.43
C ASP A 144 30.23 20.12 2.51
N GLN A 145 29.94 21.05 1.58
CA GLN A 145 28.84 20.90 0.62
C GLN A 145 29.07 19.74 -0.38
N LEU A 146 30.29 19.59 -0.91
CA LEU A 146 30.59 18.53 -1.87
C LEU A 146 30.66 17.15 -1.19
N PHE A 147 31.17 17.08 0.04
CA PHE A 147 31.17 15.88 0.88
C PHE A 147 29.74 15.43 1.17
N LEU A 148 28.87 16.32 1.67
CA LEU A 148 27.46 16.03 1.91
C LEU A 148 26.76 15.56 0.62
N THR A 149 26.94 16.27 -0.49
CA THR A 149 26.27 15.95 -1.77
C THR A 149 26.69 14.57 -2.30
N LEU A 150 28.00 14.28 -2.30
CA LEU A 150 28.52 12.99 -2.76
C LEU A 150 28.16 11.87 -1.79
N MET A 151 28.17 12.11 -0.47
CA MET A 151 27.81 11.08 0.51
C MET A 151 26.31 10.75 0.50
N ILE A 152 25.42 11.74 0.34
CA ILE A 152 23.98 11.49 0.12
C ILE A 152 23.80 10.63 -1.13
N SER A 153 24.37 11.03 -2.28
CA SER A 153 24.20 10.29 -3.53
C SER A 153 24.86 8.91 -3.50
N HIS A 154 25.98 8.75 -2.78
CA HIS A 154 26.65 7.47 -2.56
C HIS A 154 25.76 6.52 -1.76
N HIS A 155 25.27 6.98 -0.62
CA HIS A 155 24.32 6.26 0.22
C HIS A 155 23.07 5.89 -0.59
N GLU A 156 22.42 6.84 -1.29
CA GLU A 156 21.29 6.57 -2.21
C GLU A 156 21.57 5.47 -3.25
N GLY A 157 22.83 5.32 -3.69
CA GLY A 157 23.26 4.23 -4.55
C GLY A 157 23.32 2.87 -3.87
N ALA A 158 23.87 2.80 -2.66
CA ALA A 158 23.93 1.59 -1.86
C ALA A 158 22.51 1.08 -1.56
N ILE A 159 21.61 2.01 -1.21
CA ILE A 159 20.19 1.77 -0.99
C ILE A 159 19.54 1.06 -2.19
N HIS A 160 19.71 1.66 -3.37
CA HIS A 160 19.09 1.15 -4.59
C HIS A 160 19.65 -0.23 -5.00
N MET A 161 20.87 -0.58 -4.57
CA MET A 161 21.39 -1.95 -4.70
C MET A 161 20.64 -2.95 -3.80
N VAL A 162 20.20 -2.56 -2.59
CA VAL A 162 19.36 -3.43 -1.74
C VAL A 162 17.93 -3.53 -2.27
N ASP A 163 17.33 -2.44 -2.74
CA ASP A 163 16.00 -2.47 -3.37
C ASP A 163 15.99 -3.36 -4.64
N MET A 164 17.08 -3.38 -5.40
CA MET A 164 17.27 -4.28 -6.55
C MET A 164 17.48 -5.75 -6.16
N LEU A 165 18.02 -6.04 -4.97
CA LEU A 165 18.06 -7.39 -4.41
C LEU A 165 16.64 -7.86 -4.07
N LYS A 166 15.90 -7.11 -3.23
CA LYS A 166 14.51 -7.41 -2.83
C LYS A 166 13.57 -7.74 -3.99
N ALA A 167 13.82 -7.15 -5.16
CA ALA A 167 13.01 -7.35 -6.35
C ALA A 167 13.15 -8.75 -6.99
N GLN A 168 14.14 -9.58 -6.62
CA GLN A 168 14.30 -10.93 -7.18
C GLN A 168 13.46 -11.96 -6.38
N PRO A 169 12.71 -12.85 -7.04
CA PRO A 169 11.95 -13.89 -6.34
C PRO A 169 12.84 -14.92 -5.65
N GLY A 170 13.02 -14.80 -4.33
CA GLY A 170 13.73 -15.75 -3.48
C GLY A 170 14.96 -15.21 -2.74
N SER A 171 15.44 -14.01 -3.08
CA SER A 171 16.52 -13.34 -2.35
C SER A 171 16.03 -12.71 -1.03
N ALA A 172 16.98 -12.32 -0.17
CA ALA A 172 16.75 -11.70 1.14
C ALA A 172 15.88 -12.55 2.09
N TYR A 173 15.94 -13.88 1.97
CA TYR A 173 15.33 -14.85 2.89
C TYR A 173 16.36 -15.63 3.73
N ASP A 174 17.66 -15.27 3.70
CA ASP A 174 18.58 -15.73 4.76
C ASP A 174 18.28 -14.91 6.02
N PRO A 175 17.99 -15.45 7.21
CA PRO A 175 17.83 -14.60 8.39
C PRO A 175 19.10 -13.82 8.75
N ILE A 176 20.27 -14.24 8.26
CA ILE A 176 21.58 -13.58 8.45
C ILE A 176 21.99 -12.72 7.21
N LEU A 177 21.14 -12.62 6.18
CA LEU A 177 21.20 -11.56 5.14
C LEU A 177 19.88 -10.78 5.04
N TYR A 178 18.91 -11.11 5.88
CA TYR A 178 17.99 -10.18 6.50
C TYR A 178 18.55 -9.83 7.92
N GLU A 179 19.83 -10.19 8.16
CA GLU A 179 20.83 -9.58 9.07
C GLU A 179 21.86 -8.79 8.24
N PHE A 180 22.62 -7.89 8.86
CA PHE A 180 23.45 -6.82 8.28
C PHE A 180 22.76 -5.84 7.31
N ILE A 181 21.96 -6.28 6.33
CA ILE A 181 21.48 -5.31 5.34
C ILE A 181 20.49 -4.28 5.89
N SER A 182 20.00 -4.29 7.17
CA SER A 182 19.39 -3.14 7.91
C SER A 182 20.33 -2.19 8.62
N ASP A 183 21.48 -2.61 9.14
CA ASP A 183 22.59 -1.71 9.45
C ASP A 183 22.77 -0.62 8.36
N LEU A 184 22.93 -1.06 7.11
CA LEU A 184 23.32 -0.28 5.93
C LEU A 184 22.65 1.11 5.75
N VAL A 185 21.51 1.25 5.06
CA VAL A 185 20.52 2.36 5.19
C VAL A 185 19.78 2.55 6.55
N ASN A 186 20.06 1.87 7.66
CA ASN A 186 19.61 2.38 8.96
C ASN A 186 20.53 3.54 9.28
N ASP A 187 21.82 3.25 9.38
CA ASP A 187 22.87 4.21 9.55
C ASP A 187 22.93 5.17 8.36
N GLN A 188 23.04 4.69 7.12
CA GLN A 188 23.09 5.57 5.94
C GLN A 188 21.78 6.35 5.73
N GLY A 189 20.63 5.84 6.18
CA GLY A 189 19.34 6.56 6.12
C GLY A 189 19.22 7.64 7.19
N VAL A 190 19.64 7.35 8.43
CA VAL A 190 19.74 8.29 9.55
C VAL A 190 20.86 9.32 9.30
N GLU A 191 21.90 8.96 8.57
CA GLU A 191 22.92 9.88 8.08
C GLU A 191 22.35 10.80 7.00
N ILE A 192 21.59 10.31 6.02
CA ILE A 192 20.86 11.20 5.09
C ILE A 192 19.86 12.09 5.86
N GLU A 193 19.11 11.59 6.85
CA GLU A 193 18.25 12.44 7.68
C GLU A 193 19.03 13.48 8.47
N ARG A 194 20.24 13.16 8.96
CA ARG A 194 21.11 14.15 9.63
C ARG A 194 21.64 15.20 8.65
N MET A 195 22.04 14.78 7.45
CA MET A 195 22.49 15.65 6.37
C MET A 195 21.37 16.58 5.88
N ASN A 196 20.14 16.06 5.71
CA ASN A 196 18.94 16.85 5.35
C ASN A 196 18.37 17.65 6.53
N GLY A 197 18.62 17.22 7.77
CA GLY A 197 18.28 17.94 9.00
C GLY A 197 19.00 19.29 9.10
N PHE A 198 20.25 19.36 8.65
CA PHE A 198 21.00 20.61 8.52
C PHE A 198 20.41 21.58 7.46
N LEU A 199 19.47 21.14 6.61
CA LEU A 199 18.84 21.94 5.55
C LEU A 199 17.41 22.45 5.89
N THR A 200 16.71 21.84 6.86
CA THR A 200 15.23 21.86 6.89
C THR A 200 14.57 22.91 7.84
N ALA A 201 15.34 23.67 8.63
CA ALA A 201 14.85 24.42 9.79
C ALA A 201 14.07 25.76 9.52
N LEU A 202 13.07 25.79 8.61
CA LEU A 202 12.49 27.04 8.09
C LEU A 202 10.93 27.13 7.90
N SER A 203 10.11 26.16 8.35
CA SER A 203 8.64 26.16 8.11
C SER A 203 7.79 26.87 9.19
N SER A 204 6.49 27.10 8.92
CA SER A 204 5.57 27.83 9.82
C SER A 204 4.10 27.37 9.87
N ASP A 205 3.71 26.24 9.27
CA ASP A 205 2.36 25.65 9.47
C ASP A 205 2.36 24.77 10.74
N PRO A 206 1.37 24.89 11.66
CA PRO A 206 1.38 24.15 12.92
C PRO A 206 1.24 22.62 12.76
N ARG A 207 0.85 22.12 11.59
CA ARG A 207 0.81 20.68 11.30
C ARG A 207 2.18 20.11 10.94
N ALA A 208 3.11 20.93 10.44
CA ALA A 208 4.45 20.52 10.05
C ALA A 208 5.38 20.21 11.25
N SER A 209 4.86 20.28 12.48
CA SER A 209 5.57 19.97 13.72
C SER A 209 4.84 18.99 14.64
N LEU A 210 3.78 18.30 14.15
CA LEU A 210 3.08 17.27 14.92
C LEU A 210 3.99 16.06 15.16
N GLN A 211 3.94 15.48 16.36
CA GLN A 211 4.61 14.21 16.65
C GLN A 211 3.92 13.04 15.92
N SER A 212 4.73 12.16 15.32
CA SER A 212 4.29 10.91 14.68
C SER A 212 4.22 9.73 15.66
N GLY A 213 3.28 8.80 15.46
CA GLY A 213 3.23 7.51 16.16
C GLY A 213 1.90 6.78 15.98
N LEU A 214 1.91 5.45 15.89
CA LEU A 214 0.71 4.65 15.57
C LEU A 214 -0.45 4.84 16.56
N TYR A 215 -0.13 4.87 17.85
CA TYR A 215 -1.10 5.06 18.94
C TYR A 215 -0.91 6.40 19.67
N THR A 216 0.07 7.21 19.24
CA THR A 216 0.61 8.36 19.98
C THR A 216 0.81 9.62 19.12
N ALA A 217 0.41 9.60 17.84
CA ALA A 217 0.49 10.79 16.99
C ALA A 217 -0.33 11.97 17.55
N GLU A 218 0.25 13.17 17.49
CA GLU A 218 -0.50 14.40 17.69
C GLU A 218 -1.43 14.64 16.50
N SER A 219 -2.66 15.07 16.78
CA SER A 219 -3.70 15.27 15.75
C SER A 219 -4.18 16.72 15.70
N ALA A 220 -4.31 17.26 14.48
CA ALA A 220 -4.91 18.55 14.21
C ALA A 220 -6.31 18.34 13.62
N ILE A 221 -7.33 18.29 14.47
CA ILE A 221 -8.71 17.98 14.10
C ILE A 221 -9.54 19.27 13.99
N LEU A 222 -10.43 19.33 13.00
CA LEU A 222 -11.38 20.44 12.80
C LEU A 222 -12.76 19.87 12.44
N ASN A 223 -13.80 20.26 13.20
CA ASN A 223 -15.20 19.85 13.03
C ASN A 223 -15.48 18.32 13.11
N LEU A 224 -14.58 17.54 13.70
CA LEU A 224 -14.74 16.12 13.99
C LEU A 224 -14.35 15.86 15.46
N ASP A 225 -14.91 14.80 16.05
CA ASP A 225 -14.55 14.32 17.38
C ASP A 225 -13.95 12.91 17.28
N LEU A 226 -12.82 12.65 17.94
CA LEU A 226 -12.22 11.31 18.01
C LEU A 226 -12.92 10.47 19.08
N ILE A 227 -13.77 9.54 18.65
CA ILE A 227 -14.56 8.68 19.55
C ILE A 227 -13.71 7.56 20.17
N ALA A 228 -12.96 6.82 19.34
CA ALA A 228 -12.14 5.70 19.77
C ALA A 228 -10.91 5.50 18.87
N SER A 229 -9.89 4.83 19.41
CA SER A 229 -8.79 4.22 18.66
C SER A 229 -8.57 2.81 19.22
N LEU A 230 -8.46 1.81 18.35
CA LEU A 230 -8.45 0.39 18.72
C LEU A 230 -7.19 -0.30 18.17
N LYS A 231 -6.59 -1.22 18.96
CA LYS A 231 -5.63 -2.20 18.43
C LYS A 231 -6.36 -3.21 17.52
N LYS A 232 -5.62 -3.84 16.60
CA LYS A 232 -6.12 -4.93 15.76
C LYS A 232 -6.45 -6.18 16.60
N PRO A 233 -7.26 -7.13 16.09
CA PRO A 233 -7.52 -8.40 16.75
C PRO A 233 -6.59 -9.54 16.33
N ALA A 234 -6.46 -10.56 17.18
CA ALA A 234 -5.57 -11.70 16.96
C ALA A 234 -5.84 -12.39 15.62
N GLY A 235 -4.77 -12.74 14.89
CA GLY A 235 -4.85 -13.23 13.51
C GLY A 235 -4.90 -12.12 12.44
N PHE A 236 -5.06 -10.86 12.84
CA PHE A 236 -4.83 -9.66 12.02
C PHE A 236 -3.67 -8.79 12.54
N TYR A 237 -2.98 -9.25 13.58
CA TYR A 237 -1.63 -8.87 13.98
C TYR A 237 -0.96 -10.09 14.63
N ASP A 238 0.36 -10.06 14.73
CA ASP A 238 1.14 -11.05 15.48
C ASP A 238 1.43 -10.50 16.89
N PRO A 239 0.97 -11.15 17.97
CA PRO A 239 1.17 -10.67 19.34
C PRO A 239 2.58 -10.86 19.89
N ASP A 240 3.41 -11.71 19.27
CA ASP A 240 4.82 -11.90 19.66
C ASP A 240 5.76 -10.99 18.83
N ASN A 241 5.23 -10.22 17.89
CA ASN A 241 5.98 -9.24 17.10
C ASN A 241 6.26 -7.96 17.93
N ILE A 242 7.52 -7.82 18.33
CA ILE A 242 8.06 -6.79 19.22
C ILE A 242 7.72 -5.36 18.75
N LEU A 243 7.55 -5.15 17.43
CA LEU A 243 7.31 -3.85 16.80
C LEU A 243 5.94 -3.20 17.13
N GLU A 244 4.92 -3.93 17.62
CA GLU A 244 3.59 -3.36 17.95
C GLU A 244 3.38 -3.05 19.46
N GLU A 245 4.35 -3.33 20.34
CA GLU A 245 4.26 -3.00 21.78
C GLU A 245 5.10 -1.76 22.19
N ASP A 246 6.39 -1.65 21.82
CA ASP A 246 7.27 -0.63 22.42
C ASP A 246 7.51 0.64 21.57
N LEU A 247 6.53 1.55 21.61
CA LEU A 247 6.69 2.94 21.19
C LEU A 247 7.04 3.88 22.38
N SER A 248 7.68 3.39 23.45
CA SER A 248 7.81 4.16 24.71
C SER A 248 9.08 4.00 25.55
N ASN A 249 9.88 2.94 25.38
CA ASN A 249 11.18 2.76 26.03
C ASN A 249 12.28 2.37 25.04
N ASN A 250 13.53 2.58 25.45
CA ASN A 250 14.70 2.18 24.66
C ASN A 250 15.27 0.89 25.28
N LYS A 251 15.24 -0.21 24.51
CA LYS A 251 16.28 -1.25 24.38
C LYS A 251 15.78 -2.34 23.41
N GLU A 252 16.57 -2.72 22.39
CA GLU A 252 17.45 -3.92 22.41
C GLU A 252 16.61 -5.18 22.72
N ASP A 253 16.40 -6.13 21.78
CA ASP A 253 17.25 -6.58 20.67
C ASP A 253 16.45 -7.21 19.49
N GLU A 254 17.20 -7.62 18.44
CA GLU A 254 16.89 -8.67 17.43
C GLU A 254 15.88 -8.35 16.29
N ASP A 255 16.18 -8.88 15.09
CA ASP A 255 15.37 -8.88 13.84
C ASP A 255 14.98 -7.53 13.16
N GLU A 256 15.88 -6.53 13.04
CA GLU A 256 15.73 -5.52 11.96
C GLU A 256 17.03 -5.27 11.19
N ASP A 257 17.47 -6.23 10.37
CA ASP A 257 18.64 -6.07 9.50
C ASP A 257 18.46 -6.48 7.99
N GLU A 258 17.42 -5.98 7.33
CA GLU A 258 17.40 -5.67 5.87
C GLU A 258 16.92 -4.23 5.58
N VAL A 259 17.63 -3.34 4.87
CA VAL A 259 17.30 -1.88 4.75
C VAL A 259 16.99 -1.34 3.36
N LYS A 260 16.40 -0.14 3.40
CA LYS A 260 15.56 0.55 2.44
C LYS A 260 15.79 2.08 2.60
N THR A 261 15.59 2.94 1.58
CA THR A 261 15.76 4.44 1.60
C THR A 261 15.08 5.13 2.80
N ILE A 262 15.22 6.43 3.06
CA ILE A 262 14.27 7.10 3.99
C ILE A 262 12.81 6.88 3.52
N GLU A 263 12.56 7.06 2.21
CA GLU A 263 11.31 6.67 1.55
C GLU A 263 11.05 5.15 1.63
N GLY A 264 12.08 4.31 1.45
CA GLY A 264 12.04 2.85 1.49
C GLY A 264 11.81 2.21 2.88
N ARG A 265 12.31 2.83 3.94
CA ARG A 265 12.31 2.33 5.32
C ARG A 265 11.04 2.78 6.02
N SER A 266 10.59 3.99 5.70
CA SER A 266 9.18 4.33 5.83
C SER A 266 8.30 3.34 5.06
N ARG A 267 8.60 3.00 3.80
CA ARG A 267 7.88 1.95 3.04
C ARG A 267 7.86 0.56 3.68
N ASN A 268 8.96 0.08 4.26
CA ASN A 268 9.06 -1.31 4.74
C ASN A 268 8.90 -1.47 6.26
N SER A 269 8.81 -0.38 7.02
CA SER A 269 8.00 -0.36 8.26
C SER A 269 6.51 -0.28 7.92
N ARG A 270 6.14 0.43 6.84
CA ARG A 270 4.78 0.38 6.27
C ARG A 270 4.44 -1.01 5.68
N SER A 271 5.37 -1.84 5.19
CA SER A 271 5.01 -3.13 4.54
C SER A 271 4.37 -4.15 5.49
N PRO A 272 4.89 -4.40 6.71
CA PRO A 272 4.16 -5.14 7.74
C PRO A 272 2.84 -4.45 8.13
N MET A 273 2.85 -3.13 8.32
CA MET A 273 1.63 -2.36 8.66
C MET A 273 0.52 -2.47 7.61
N LEU A 274 0.86 -2.38 6.32
CA LEU A 274 -0.04 -2.40 5.16
C LEU A 274 -0.50 -3.82 4.83
N SER A 275 0.37 -4.83 5.05
CA SER A 275 -0.03 -6.24 5.00
C SER A 275 -1.23 -6.52 5.93
N PHE A 276 -1.30 -5.82 7.06
CA PHE A 276 -2.41 -5.89 8.01
C PHE A 276 -3.24 -4.60 8.09
N SER A 277 -3.24 -3.76 7.05
CA SER A 277 -4.09 -2.57 7.03
C SER A 277 -5.49 -2.90 6.56
N ASN A 278 -6.45 -2.18 7.15
CA ASN A 278 -7.80 -2.13 6.62
C ASN A 278 -7.78 -1.30 5.32
N THR A 279 -8.61 -1.64 4.33
CA THR A 279 -8.82 -0.80 3.14
C THR A 279 -10.08 0.04 3.33
N ASP A 280 -11.25 -0.55 3.17
CA ASP A 280 -12.55 0.13 3.28
C ASP A 280 -13.35 -0.28 4.51
N MET A 281 -14.36 0.55 4.82
CA MET A 281 -15.38 0.27 5.84
C MET A 281 -16.79 0.33 5.24
N ALA A 282 -17.54 -0.76 5.40
CA ALA A 282 -18.96 -0.81 5.07
C ALA A 282 -19.81 -0.72 6.35
N PHE A 283 -20.92 0.01 6.29
CA PHE A 283 -21.83 0.21 7.43
C PHE A 283 -23.24 -0.30 7.12
N LYS A 284 -23.86 -0.97 8.09
CA LYS A 284 -25.27 -1.41 8.04
C LYS A 284 -25.88 -1.27 9.42
N ASP A 285 -26.88 -0.40 9.55
CA ASP A 285 -27.54 -0.07 10.81
C ASP A 285 -26.53 0.34 11.90
N ASN A 286 -26.25 -0.52 12.87
CA ASN A 286 -25.21 -0.32 13.89
C ASN A 286 -24.00 -1.25 13.74
N ILE A 287 -23.81 -1.98 12.64
CA ILE A 287 -22.60 -2.78 12.40
C ILE A 287 -21.66 -2.05 11.44
N MET A 288 -20.36 -2.16 11.71
CA MET A 288 -19.26 -1.69 10.86
C MET A 288 -18.42 -2.90 10.45
N ILE A 289 -18.14 -3.06 9.16
CA ILE A 289 -17.28 -4.12 8.63
C ILE A 289 -16.07 -3.46 8.00
N ALA A 290 -14.88 -3.74 8.54
CA ALA A 290 -13.61 -3.25 8.00
C ALA A 290 -12.96 -4.35 7.13
N GLY A 291 -12.81 -4.09 5.84
CA GLY A 291 -12.09 -4.93 4.87
C GLY A 291 -10.58 -4.79 4.99
N SER A 292 -9.81 -5.79 4.56
CA SER A 292 -8.34 -5.79 4.66
C SER A 292 -7.68 -6.83 3.73
N TYR A 293 -6.36 -6.70 3.53
CA TYR A 293 -5.57 -7.58 2.67
C TYR A 293 -5.63 -9.08 3.06
N HIS A 294 -6.00 -9.39 4.30
CA HIS A 294 -6.09 -10.75 4.85
C HIS A 294 -7.51 -11.27 5.08
N GLY A 295 -8.55 -10.45 4.89
CA GLY A 295 -9.91 -10.80 5.30
C GLY A 295 -10.72 -9.57 5.72
N PHE A 296 -11.62 -9.73 6.68
CA PHE A 296 -12.39 -8.60 7.23
C PHE A 296 -12.76 -8.80 8.71
N ASN A 297 -13.04 -7.70 9.41
CA ASN A 297 -13.45 -7.68 10.80
C ASN A 297 -14.85 -7.06 10.93
N ILE A 298 -15.75 -7.70 11.69
CA ILE A 298 -17.12 -7.23 11.94
C ILE A 298 -17.23 -6.68 13.36
N TYR A 299 -17.64 -5.42 13.50
CA TYR A 299 -17.85 -4.72 14.77
C TYR A 299 -19.32 -4.32 14.95
N GLU A 300 -19.83 -4.40 16.18
CA GLU A 300 -21.05 -3.72 16.60
C GLU A 300 -20.69 -2.34 17.17
N LEU A 301 -21.38 -1.29 16.73
CA LEU A 301 -21.26 0.06 17.25
C LEU A 301 -22.24 0.23 18.41
N SER A 302 -21.70 0.56 19.58
CA SER A 302 -22.48 0.95 20.75
C SER A 302 -23.26 2.26 20.53
N HIS A 303 -24.19 2.60 21.42
CA HIS A 303 -24.94 3.87 21.36
C HIS A 303 -24.07 5.13 21.46
N GLU A 304 -22.81 5.02 21.88
CA GLU A 304 -21.83 6.12 21.93
C GLU A 304 -20.86 6.10 20.74
N GLY A 305 -21.02 5.16 19.79
CA GLY A 305 -20.17 5.00 18.60
C GLY A 305 -18.92 4.15 18.80
N ASN A 306 -18.61 3.73 20.03
CA ASN A 306 -17.48 2.83 20.31
C ASN A 306 -17.71 1.46 19.61
N PRO A 307 -16.75 0.95 18.81
CA PRO A 307 -16.86 -0.36 18.18
C PRO A 307 -16.47 -1.51 19.13
N GLU A 308 -17.31 -2.54 19.22
CA GLU A 308 -17.06 -3.81 19.90
C GLU A 308 -16.93 -4.92 18.85
N LEU A 309 -15.82 -5.67 18.85
CA LEU A 309 -15.54 -6.67 17.82
C LEU A 309 -16.37 -7.94 18.02
N ILE A 310 -17.14 -8.33 17.00
CA ILE A 310 -17.92 -9.57 16.97
C ILE A 310 -17.06 -10.74 16.48
N THR A 311 -16.38 -10.60 15.33
CA THR A 311 -15.72 -11.72 14.65
C THR A 311 -14.70 -11.23 13.62
N SER A 312 -13.62 -11.99 13.48
CA SER A 312 -12.50 -11.76 12.57
C SER A 312 -12.43 -12.88 11.54
N VAL A 313 -12.58 -12.55 10.25
CA VAL A 313 -12.73 -13.54 9.16
C VAL A 313 -11.48 -13.56 8.29
N ILE A 314 -10.62 -14.55 8.48
CA ILE A 314 -9.36 -14.70 7.74
C ILE A 314 -9.64 -15.41 6.41
N CYS A 315 -9.42 -14.70 5.31
CA CYS A 315 -9.52 -15.23 3.94
C CYS A 315 -8.61 -14.40 3.00
N PRO A 316 -7.30 -14.71 2.91
CA PRO A 316 -6.32 -13.87 2.24
C PRO A 316 -6.61 -13.63 0.76
N GLY A 317 -6.17 -12.49 0.23
CA GLY A 317 -6.40 -12.11 -1.16
C GLY A 317 -5.86 -10.75 -1.60
N GLY A 318 -5.53 -9.86 -0.66
CA GLY A 318 -5.14 -8.48 -0.98
C GLY A 318 -6.31 -7.60 -1.41
N GLN A 319 -6.13 -6.28 -1.31
CA GLN A 319 -7.22 -5.31 -1.25
C GLN A 319 -8.15 -5.64 -0.07
N GLY A 320 -9.30 -6.26 -0.35
CA GLY A 320 -10.28 -6.64 0.66
C GLY A 320 -11.41 -5.63 0.85
N ASP A 321 -11.51 -4.64 -0.04
CA ASP A 321 -12.53 -3.60 -0.12
C ASP A 321 -13.94 -4.19 0.00
N VAL A 322 -14.83 -3.56 0.76
CA VAL A 322 -16.10 -4.15 1.20
C VAL A 322 -17.34 -3.31 0.86
N SER A 323 -18.39 -3.96 0.39
CA SER A 323 -19.76 -3.42 0.31
C SER A 323 -20.76 -4.35 0.97
N VAL A 324 -21.78 -3.80 1.65
CA VAL A 324 -22.86 -4.58 2.28
C VAL A 324 -24.19 -4.27 1.60
N VAL A 325 -24.95 -5.31 1.23
CA VAL A 325 -26.30 -5.19 0.67
C VAL A 325 -27.20 -6.24 1.31
N GLY A 326 -28.09 -5.78 2.20
CA GLY A 326 -28.93 -6.69 3.00
C GLY A 326 -28.05 -7.57 3.89
N ASP A 327 -28.15 -8.88 3.75
CA ASP A 327 -27.36 -9.86 4.51
C ASP A 327 -26.18 -10.44 3.70
N LEU A 328 -25.84 -9.79 2.57
CA LEU A 328 -24.66 -10.13 1.76
C LEU A 328 -23.55 -9.09 1.95
N LEU A 329 -22.33 -9.59 2.18
CA LEU A 329 -21.08 -8.84 2.10
C LEU A 329 -20.37 -9.20 0.79
N ILE A 330 -19.92 -8.19 0.08
CA ILE A 330 -19.20 -8.29 -1.19
C ILE A 330 -17.77 -7.78 -0.93
N MET A 331 -16.75 -8.55 -1.35
CA MET A 331 -15.34 -8.28 -1.04
C MET A 331 -14.46 -8.37 -2.28
N SER A 332 -13.63 -7.35 -2.51
CA SER A 332 -12.58 -7.33 -3.55
C SER A 332 -11.42 -8.27 -3.22
N VAL A 333 -10.85 -8.92 -4.24
CA VAL A 333 -9.63 -9.72 -4.17
C VAL A 333 -8.81 -9.54 -5.44
N GLU A 334 -7.55 -9.13 -5.33
CA GLU A 334 -6.70 -8.89 -6.50
C GLU A 334 -5.47 -9.80 -6.61
N GLN A 335 -4.80 -10.12 -5.49
CA GLN A 335 -3.47 -10.71 -5.51
C GLN A 335 -3.49 -12.21 -5.85
N THR A 336 -2.47 -12.67 -6.56
CA THR A 336 -2.28 -14.07 -6.98
C THR A 336 -2.22 -15.07 -5.83
N ARG A 337 -1.93 -14.62 -4.59
CA ARG A 337 -1.96 -15.46 -3.38
C ARG A 337 -3.36 -15.86 -2.93
N GLY A 338 -4.41 -15.18 -3.40
CA GLY A 338 -5.80 -15.48 -3.06
C GLY A 338 -6.21 -16.89 -3.49
N ARG A 339 -6.99 -17.58 -2.64
CA ARG A 339 -7.53 -18.92 -2.93
C ARG A 339 -9.06 -18.97 -2.90
N VAL A 340 -9.63 -19.93 -3.62
CA VAL A 340 -11.07 -20.25 -3.68
C VAL A 340 -11.60 -20.77 -2.34
N ASP A 341 -10.76 -21.45 -1.57
CA ASP A 341 -11.06 -22.13 -0.30
C ASP A 341 -10.69 -21.33 0.95
N CYS A 342 -10.25 -20.07 0.81
CA CYS A 342 -9.65 -19.26 1.89
C CYS A 342 -8.41 -19.89 2.57
N GLY A 343 -7.74 -20.86 1.93
CA GLY A 343 -6.51 -21.47 2.44
C GLY A 343 -5.39 -20.45 2.65
N LEU A 344 -4.56 -20.69 3.68
CA LEU A 344 -3.48 -19.76 4.06
C LEU A 344 -2.16 -20.10 3.34
N GLN A 345 -2.04 -21.30 2.76
CA GLN A 345 -0.88 -21.82 2.04
C GLN A 345 -0.61 -21.18 0.66
N GLY A 346 -1.39 -20.18 0.26
CA GLY A 346 -1.26 -19.51 -1.04
C GLY A 346 -1.58 -20.39 -2.26
N ALA A 347 -1.34 -19.84 -3.45
CA ALA A 347 -1.68 -20.47 -4.74
C ALA A 347 -0.47 -20.65 -5.69
N GLY A 348 0.76 -20.69 -5.14
CA GLY A 348 2.01 -20.88 -5.89
C GLY A 348 2.29 -19.81 -6.96
N SER A 349 3.25 -20.10 -7.85
CA SER A 349 3.52 -19.34 -9.08
C SER A 349 2.62 -19.81 -10.24
N GLU A 350 2.57 -21.12 -10.46
CA GLU A 350 1.94 -21.74 -11.64
C GLU A 350 0.40 -21.58 -11.69
N PRO A 351 -0.21 -21.62 -12.88
CA PRO A 351 -1.66 -21.73 -13.03
C PRO A 351 -2.26 -22.88 -12.21
N THR A 352 -3.28 -22.59 -11.40
CA THR A 352 -3.93 -23.60 -10.54
C THR A 352 -5.42 -23.27 -10.33
N PRO A 353 -6.33 -24.27 -10.35
CA PRO A 353 -7.76 -24.07 -10.08
C PRO A 353 -8.06 -23.58 -8.65
N ASP A 354 -7.08 -23.71 -7.74
CA ASP A 354 -7.19 -23.21 -6.37
C ASP A 354 -7.14 -21.67 -6.30
N ARG A 355 -6.53 -21.00 -7.28
CA ARG A 355 -6.27 -19.55 -7.25
C ARG A 355 -7.55 -18.74 -7.42
N PHE A 356 -7.71 -17.68 -6.63
CA PHE A 356 -8.84 -16.77 -6.71
C PHE A 356 -8.42 -15.31 -6.84
N ARG A 357 -8.98 -14.62 -7.84
CA ARG A 357 -8.91 -13.16 -8.05
C ARG A 357 -10.26 -12.68 -8.60
N GLY A 358 -10.83 -11.61 -8.06
CA GLY A 358 -12.16 -11.09 -8.43
C GLY A 358 -12.99 -10.78 -7.18
N ILE A 359 -14.30 -11.00 -7.25
CA ILE A 359 -15.22 -10.69 -6.14
C ILE A 359 -15.59 -11.95 -5.35
N ARG A 360 -15.42 -11.92 -4.02
CA ARG A 360 -16.02 -12.89 -3.09
C ARG A 360 -17.36 -12.37 -2.55
N ILE A 361 -18.25 -13.30 -2.22
CA ILE A 361 -19.58 -12.99 -1.67
C ILE A 361 -19.83 -13.85 -0.44
N PHE A 362 -20.08 -13.20 0.69
CA PHE A 362 -20.32 -13.83 1.99
C PHE A 362 -21.76 -13.56 2.46
N ASP A 363 -22.38 -14.57 3.05
CA ASP A 363 -23.58 -14.45 3.87
C ASP A 363 -23.14 -14.04 5.28
N ILE A 364 -23.69 -12.92 5.75
CA ILE A 364 -23.43 -12.32 7.06
C ILE A 364 -24.70 -12.26 7.92
N SER A 365 -25.72 -13.09 7.63
CA SER A 365 -26.91 -13.22 8.48
C SER A 365 -26.61 -13.77 9.88
N ASP A 366 -25.53 -14.55 10.01
CA ASP A 366 -24.84 -14.82 11.28
C ASP A 366 -23.48 -14.09 11.31
N LEU A 367 -23.45 -12.92 11.95
CA LEU A 367 -22.25 -12.10 12.13
C LEU A 367 -21.14 -12.82 12.92
N THR A 368 -21.48 -13.86 13.71
CA THR A 368 -20.51 -14.64 14.50
C THR A 368 -19.85 -15.77 13.72
N LYS A 369 -20.41 -16.10 12.53
CA LYS A 369 -19.90 -17.14 11.64
C LYS A 369 -20.16 -16.85 10.15
N PRO A 370 -19.60 -15.75 9.58
CA PRO A 370 -19.77 -15.43 8.16
C PRO A 370 -19.37 -16.59 7.23
N LYS A 371 -20.11 -16.75 6.14
CA LYS A 371 -20.01 -17.91 5.25
C LYS A 371 -19.84 -17.50 3.79
N GLN A 372 -18.81 -18.01 3.13
CA GLN A 372 -18.64 -17.77 1.69
C GLN A 372 -19.76 -18.50 0.92
N VAL A 373 -20.56 -17.77 0.13
CA VAL A 373 -21.73 -18.29 -0.59
C VAL A 373 -21.68 -18.06 -2.10
N GLY A 374 -20.77 -17.22 -2.57
CA GLY A 374 -20.51 -17.01 -4.00
C GLY A 374 -19.12 -16.45 -4.26
N LEU A 375 -18.69 -16.55 -5.51
CA LEU A 375 -17.49 -15.90 -6.02
C LEU A 375 -17.66 -15.60 -7.51
N VAL A 376 -16.88 -14.64 -8.01
CA VAL A 376 -16.76 -14.33 -9.44
C VAL A 376 -15.28 -14.14 -9.75
N GLN A 377 -14.70 -15.10 -10.48
CA GLN A 377 -13.33 -14.98 -11.00
C GLN A 377 -13.32 -13.95 -12.14
N THR A 378 -12.37 -13.01 -12.14
CA THR A 378 -12.19 -12.02 -13.22
C THR A 378 -10.78 -12.09 -13.80
N CYS A 379 -10.56 -11.61 -15.03
CA CYS A 379 -9.27 -11.72 -15.70
C CYS A 379 -8.13 -10.89 -15.10
N ARG A 380 -8.47 -9.89 -14.27
CA ARG A 380 -7.51 -8.96 -13.64
C ARG A 380 -7.66 -8.84 -12.12
N GLY A 381 -8.59 -9.59 -11.53
CA GLY A 381 -8.98 -9.42 -10.13
C GLY A 381 -10.02 -8.33 -9.92
N SER A 382 -10.29 -8.05 -8.65
CA SER A 382 -11.03 -6.88 -8.20
C SER A 382 -10.07 -6.08 -7.34
N HIS A 383 -9.65 -4.91 -7.84
CA HIS A 383 -9.02 -3.88 -7.02
C HIS A 383 -10.11 -3.30 -6.12
N THR A 384 -10.95 -2.42 -6.65
CA THR A 384 -12.15 -1.89 -5.98
C THR A 384 -13.44 -2.31 -6.71
N HIS A 385 -14.60 -2.16 -6.07
CA HIS A 385 -15.90 -2.48 -6.66
C HIS A 385 -17.01 -1.54 -6.19
N SER A 386 -18.01 -1.29 -7.04
CA SER A 386 -19.11 -0.36 -6.75
C SER A 386 -20.50 -0.94 -6.99
N ILE A 387 -21.40 -0.75 -6.02
CA ILE A 387 -22.80 -1.22 -6.06
C ILE A 387 -23.66 -0.23 -6.86
N VAL A 388 -23.81 -0.50 -8.16
CA VAL A 388 -24.46 0.40 -9.13
C VAL A 388 -25.97 0.48 -8.91
N SER A 389 -26.61 -0.65 -8.66
CA SER A 389 -28.06 -0.75 -8.44
C SER A 389 -28.46 -2.05 -7.76
N VAL A 390 -29.47 -1.99 -6.91
CA VAL A 390 -30.17 -3.17 -6.36
C VAL A 390 -31.58 -3.20 -6.96
N ASP A 391 -31.89 -4.21 -7.78
CA ASP A 391 -33.24 -4.39 -8.31
C ASP A 391 -34.13 -5.05 -7.25
N THR A 392 -35.10 -4.29 -6.76
CA THR A 392 -36.07 -4.71 -5.73
C THR A 392 -37.20 -5.60 -6.25
N ASN A 393 -37.29 -5.82 -7.56
CA ASN A 393 -38.28 -6.70 -8.21
C ASN A 393 -37.70 -8.08 -8.53
N ASP A 394 -36.49 -8.08 -9.11
CA ASP A 394 -35.77 -9.29 -9.54
C ASP A 394 -34.80 -9.84 -8.47
N GLU A 395 -34.59 -9.10 -7.37
CA GLU A 395 -33.66 -9.41 -6.26
C GLU A 395 -32.22 -9.64 -6.74
N LYS A 396 -31.68 -8.65 -7.45
CA LYS A 396 -30.34 -8.65 -8.03
C LYS A 396 -29.53 -7.45 -7.58
N ILE A 397 -28.23 -7.66 -7.36
CA ILE A 397 -27.26 -6.59 -7.16
C ILE A 397 -26.42 -6.51 -8.45
N ILE A 398 -26.28 -5.30 -9.00
CA ILE A 398 -25.41 -5.01 -10.14
C ILE A 398 -24.17 -4.30 -9.62
N VAL A 399 -23.00 -4.85 -9.93
CA VAL A 399 -21.70 -4.40 -9.43
C VAL A 399 -20.79 -4.06 -10.61
N TYR A 400 -20.05 -2.95 -10.52
CA TYR A 400 -18.90 -2.69 -11.38
C TYR A 400 -17.62 -3.14 -10.65
N ASN A 401 -16.77 -3.87 -11.37
CA ASN A 401 -15.49 -4.39 -10.90
C ASN A 401 -14.35 -3.66 -11.61
N SER A 402 -13.55 -2.91 -10.86
CA SER A 402 -12.27 -2.35 -11.31
C SER A 402 -11.16 -3.36 -11.06
N GLY A 403 -10.49 -3.88 -12.08
CA GLY A 403 -9.35 -4.80 -11.92
C GLY A 403 -8.08 -4.19 -12.50
N THR A 404 -7.05 -3.95 -11.67
CA THR A 404 -5.82 -3.24 -12.08
C THR A 404 -4.64 -4.20 -12.30
N SER A 405 -4.60 -5.33 -11.59
CA SER A 405 -3.50 -6.29 -11.68
C SER A 405 -3.44 -7.02 -13.02
N SER A 406 -2.35 -7.77 -13.23
CA SER A 406 -1.99 -8.39 -14.51
C SER A 406 -3.07 -9.34 -15.02
N ILE A 407 -3.18 -9.40 -16.35
CA ILE A 407 -4.06 -10.33 -17.04
C ILE A 407 -3.58 -11.76 -16.74
N ARG A 408 -4.50 -12.66 -16.38
CA ARG A 408 -4.17 -14.08 -16.16
C ARG A 408 -3.64 -14.74 -17.43
N ASP A 409 -2.80 -15.75 -17.23
CA ASP A 409 -2.43 -16.71 -18.27
C ASP A 409 -3.67 -17.45 -18.80
N GLN A 410 -3.66 -17.81 -20.08
CA GLN A 410 -4.76 -18.53 -20.73
C GLN A 410 -4.88 -19.99 -20.26
N GLU A 411 -3.82 -20.57 -19.68
CA GLU A 411 -3.86 -21.85 -18.98
C GLU A 411 -4.58 -21.75 -17.62
N GLU A 412 -4.61 -20.57 -16.99
CA GLU A 412 -5.41 -20.29 -15.79
C GLU A 412 -6.86 -19.91 -16.16
N MET A 413 -7.05 -19.13 -17.23
CA MET A 413 -8.38 -18.73 -17.72
C MET A 413 -8.38 -18.38 -19.23
N ASP A 414 -8.95 -19.30 -20.03
CA ASP A 414 -9.01 -19.27 -21.51
C ASP A 414 -9.66 -18.03 -22.16
N SER A 415 -10.43 -17.29 -21.36
CA SER A 415 -11.20 -16.11 -21.75
C SER A 415 -10.43 -14.80 -21.52
N CYS A 416 -9.24 -14.85 -20.92
CA CYS A 416 -8.39 -13.68 -20.71
C CYS A 416 -7.46 -13.45 -21.90
N TYR A 417 -7.49 -12.25 -22.49
CA TYR A 417 -6.66 -11.88 -23.65
C TYR A 417 -5.86 -10.62 -23.36
N GLU A 418 -4.58 -10.64 -23.74
CA GLU A 418 -3.66 -9.50 -23.66
C GLU A 418 -4.03 -8.36 -24.64
N ALA A 419 -3.34 -7.22 -24.54
CA ALA A 419 -3.49 -6.10 -25.46
C ALA A 419 -2.77 -6.36 -26.81
N ILE A 420 -3.30 -7.30 -27.60
CA ILE A 420 -2.86 -7.52 -28.98
C ILE A 420 -3.47 -6.40 -29.87
N PRO A 421 -2.68 -5.63 -30.64
CA PRO A 421 -3.21 -4.56 -31.48
C PRO A 421 -4.28 -5.05 -32.47
N GLY A 422 -5.49 -4.49 -32.34
CA GLY A 422 -6.66 -4.86 -33.15
C GLY A 422 -7.50 -6.01 -32.61
N ASP A 423 -7.09 -6.69 -31.53
CA ASP A 423 -7.94 -7.70 -30.87
C ASP A 423 -8.88 -7.03 -29.86
N THR A 424 -10.16 -6.97 -30.21
CA THR A 424 -11.19 -6.40 -29.34
C THR A 424 -11.49 -7.26 -28.11
N ARG A 425 -10.95 -8.48 -27.98
CA ARG A 425 -11.24 -9.40 -26.86
C ARG A 425 -10.42 -9.12 -25.59
N THR A 426 -9.48 -8.19 -25.63
CA THR A 426 -8.60 -7.89 -24.48
C THR A 426 -9.37 -7.58 -23.19
N ALA A 427 -8.78 -7.98 -22.06
CA ALA A 427 -9.29 -7.70 -20.71
C ALA A 427 -8.94 -6.27 -20.21
N LEU A 428 -8.16 -5.52 -20.98
CA LEU A 428 -7.92 -4.08 -20.79
C LEU A 428 -9.05 -3.26 -21.44
N PHE A 429 -9.11 -1.96 -21.15
CA PHE A 429 -10.02 -1.00 -21.81
C PHE A 429 -11.51 -1.32 -21.62
N ARG A 430 -11.87 -1.94 -20.49
CA ARG A 430 -13.22 -2.39 -20.12
C ARG A 430 -13.50 -2.17 -18.63
N ILE A 431 -14.78 -2.11 -18.28
CA ILE A 431 -15.28 -2.34 -16.91
C ILE A 431 -15.98 -3.69 -16.92
N ASP A 432 -15.81 -4.54 -15.91
CA ASP A 432 -16.62 -5.76 -15.76
C ASP A 432 -17.90 -5.46 -14.97
N VAL A 433 -19.05 -5.80 -15.55
CA VAL A 433 -20.37 -5.71 -14.89
C VAL A 433 -20.78 -7.09 -14.42
N ILE A 434 -21.00 -7.22 -13.12
CA ILE A 434 -21.34 -8.47 -12.44
C ILE A 434 -22.79 -8.42 -11.95
N GLU A 435 -23.54 -9.50 -12.18
CA GLU A 435 -24.87 -9.71 -11.62
C GLU A 435 -24.78 -10.72 -10.46
N ILE A 436 -25.22 -10.31 -9.27
CA ILE A 436 -25.32 -11.15 -8.06
C ILE A 436 -26.81 -11.38 -7.75
N PRO A 437 -27.35 -12.61 -7.94
CA PRO A 437 -28.71 -12.93 -7.53
C PRO A 437 -28.78 -13.14 -6.01
N VAL A 438 -29.55 -12.34 -5.28
CA VAL A 438 -29.56 -12.35 -3.79
C VAL A 438 -30.01 -13.72 -3.25
N LYS A 439 -31.01 -14.35 -3.89
CA LYS A 439 -31.47 -15.72 -3.56
C LYS A 439 -30.52 -16.85 -3.97
N ASN A 440 -29.49 -16.58 -4.77
CA ASN A 440 -28.51 -17.58 -5.18
C ASN A 440 -27.15 -16.94 -5.54
N PRO A 441 -26.35 -16.49 -4.54
CA PRO A 441 -25.07 -15.84 -4.79
C PRO A 441 -24.05 -16.73 -5.51
N ALA A 442 -24.20 -18.06 -5.45
CA ALA A 442 -23.38 -19.02 -6.20
C ALA A 442 -23.60 -18.98 -7.73
N ALA A 443 -24.67 -18.33 -8.21
CA ALA A 443 -24.93 -18.11 -9.64
C ALA A 443 -24.45 -16.72 -10.15
N SER A 444 -23.68 -16.00 -9.34
CA SER A 444 -23.10 -14.72 -9.70
C SER A 444 -22.08 -14.84 -10.83
N ARG A 445 -22.02 -13.85 -11.72
CA ARG A 445 -21.15 -13.89 -12.90
C ARG A 445 -20.99 -12.52 -13.54
N ILE A 446 -19.90 -12.33 -14.30
CA ILE A 446 -19.80 -11.25 -15.28
C ILE A 446 -20.92 -11.44 -16.31
N VAL A 447 -21.70 -10.39 -16.56
CA VAL A 447 -22.82 -10.37 -17.50
C VAL A 447 -22.56 -9.47 -18.71
N LYS A 448 -21.70 -8.45 -18.56
CA LYS A 448 -21.21 -7.54 -19.60
C LYS A 448 -19.81 -7.07 -19.24
N SER A 449 -19.01 -6.73 -20.25
CA SER A 449 -17.71 -6.06 -20.06
C SER A 449 -17.59 -4.85 -21.00
N PRO A 450 -18.40 -3.77 -20.83
CA PRO A 450 -18.46 -2.63 -21.74
C PRO A 450 -17.10 -1.96 -21.97
N THR A 451 -16.81 -1.67 -23.25
CA THR A 451 -15.55 -1.07 -23.72
C THR A 451 -15.60 0.46 -23.61
N VAL A 452 -15.80 0.99 -22.40
CA VAL A 452 -16.05 2.44 -22.17
C VAL A 452 -14.85 3.35 -22.50
N PHE A 453 -13.68 2.74 -22.70
CA PHE A 453 -12.40 3.35 -23.06
C PHE A 453 -12.16 3.41 -24.58
N ALA A 454 -13.10 2.91 -25.38
CA ALA A 454 -13.01 2.98 -26.83
C ALA A 454 -13.10 4.44 -27.32
N ASP A 455 -12.50 4.71 -28.47
CA ASP A 455 -12.82 5.89 -29.26
C ASP A 455 -14.29 5.79 -29.77
N PRO A 456 -15.13 6.83 -29.61
CA PRO A 456 -16.56 6.73 -29.88
C PRO A 456 -16.94 6.81 -31.36
N GLU A 457 -16.04 7.26 -32.24
CA GLU A 457 -16.30 7.37 -33.68
C GLU A 457 -15.83 6.12 -34.45
N THR A 458 -14.70 5.55 -34.03
CA THR A 458 -14.02 4.42 -34.69
C THR A 458 -14.19 3.08 -33.98
N GLY A 459 -14.52 3.08 -32.69
CA GLY A 459 -14.63 1.87 -31.86
C GLY A 459 -13.29 1.24 -31.47
N VAL A 460 -12.16 1.92 -31.73
CA VAL A 460 -10.81 1.43 -31.38
C VAL A 460 -10.61 1.46 -29.86
N LEU A 461 -10.13 0.35 -29.28
CA LEU A 461 -9.80 0.27 -27.85
C LEU A 461 -8.55 1.08 -27.53
N GLY A 462 -8.50 1.68 -26.33
CA GLY A 462 -7.42 2.60 -25.96
C GLY A 462 -7.54 3.97 -26.64
N GLY A 463 -8.75 4.42 -26.96
CA GLY A 463 -9.04 5.74 -27.54
C GLY A 463 -9.03 6.88 -26.52
N LEU A 464 -8.14 6.79 -25.53
CA LEU A 464 -7.97 7.70 -24.38
C LEU A 464 -6.46 7.90 -24.13
N TRP A 465 -6.03 8.49 -22.99
CA TRP A 465 -4.61 8.84 -22.82
C TRP A 465 -3.69 7.60 -22.86
N ALA A 466 -2.68 7.66 -23.73
CA ALA A 466 -1.79 6.55 -24.05
C ALA A 466 -0.70 6.29 -22.98
N GLY A 467 -0.48 7.25 -22.09
CA GLY A 467 0.57 7.26 -21.08
C GLY A 467 1.83 8.04 -21.50
N GLY A 468 2.56 8.57 -20.51
CA GLY A 468 3.81 9.32 -20.66
C GLY A 468 3.67 10.83 -20.41
N ASP A 469 4.75 11.52 -20.76
CA ASP A 469 4.98 12.96 -20.57
C ASP A 469 3.92 13.87 -21.23
N HIS A 470 3.50 14.91 -20.50
CA HIS A 470 2.64 15.99 -20.99
C HIS A 470 3.43 17.25 -21.43
N GLY A 471 4.75 17.29 -21.19
CA GLY A 471 5.68 18.36 -21.56
C GLY A 471 6.51 18.89 -20.38
N ASP A 472 7.39 19.84 -20.67
CA ASP A 472 8.20 20.54 -19.65
C ASP A 472 7.33 21.03 -18.46
N ASP A 473 7.82 20.84 -17.23
CA ASP A 473 7.14 21.15 -15.95
C ASP A 473 5.83 20.36 -15.65
N THR A 474 5.56 19.26 -16.35
CA THR A 474 4.39 18.37 -16.11
C THR A 474 4.74 17.04 -15.45
N GLN A 475 3.73 16.21 -15.14
CA GLN A 475 3.93 14.82 -14.68
C GLN A 475 3.84 13.81 -15.83
N ASP A 476 4.62 12.72 -15.73
CA ASP A 476 4.40 11.49 -16.52
C ASP A 476 3.07 10.84 -16.08
N THR A 477 2.01 11.00 -16.87
CA THR A 477 0.69 10.45 -16.56
C THR A 477 0.56 9.01 -17.06
N SER A 478 -0.02 8.12 -16.25
CA SER A 478 -0.21 6.70 -16.59
C SER A 478 -1.16 6.46 -17.78
N ARG A 479 -1.06 5.29 -18.44
CA ARG A 479 -1.97 4.90 -19.53
C ARG A 479 -3.40 4.69 -18.99
N THR A 480 -4.40 5.00 -19.81
CA THR A 480 -5.84 4.86 -19.48
C THR A 480 -6.38 3.52 -19.96
N ASP A 481 -6.09 2.44 -19.24
CA ASP A 481 -6.45 1.06 -19.61
C ASP A 481 -7.29 0.27 -18.59
N GLN A 482 -7.59 0.88 -17.43
CA GLN A 482 -8.60 0.46 -16.45
C GLN A 482 -9.15 1.70 -15.73
N CYS A 483 -10.23 1.51 -14.97
CA CYS A 483 -10.52 2.40 -13.85
C CYS A 483 -9.83 1.84 -12.61
N HIS A 484 -9.27 2.73 -11.79
CA HIS A 484 -8.87 2.39 -10.43
C HIS A 484 -10.15 2.34 -9.59
N ASP A 485 -10.81 3.49 -9.46
CA ASP A 485 -12.11 3.60 -8.83
C ASP A 485 -13.22 4.03 -9.78
N ILE A 486 -14.44 3.63 -9.42
CA ILE A 486 -15.68 4.11 -10.01
C ILE A 486 -16.66 4.41 -8.87
N THR A 487 -16.85 5.69 -8.55
CA THR A 487 -17.88 6.11 -7.60
C THR A 487 -19.20 6.27 -8.34
N VAL A 488 -20.28 5.75 -7.76
CA VAL A 488 -21.64 5.81 -8.32
C VAL A 488 -22.50 6.82 -7.57
N PHE A 489 -23.37 7.53 -8.30
CA PHE A 489 -24.37 8.44 -7.73
C PHE A 489 -25.75 8.06 -8.30
N PRO A 490 -26.37 6.96 -7.81
CA PRO A 490 -27.52 6.33 -8.49
C PRO A 490 -28.77 7.20 -8.58
N SER A 491 -28.94 8.17 -7.67
CA SER A 491 -30.05 9.14 -7.67
C SER A 491 -30.03 10.09 -8.86
N ALA A 492 -28.84 10.52 -9.32
CA ALA A 492 -28.66 11.27 -10.57
C ALA A 492 -28.40 10.37 -11.78
N ARG A 493 -28.19 9.05 -11.56
CA ARG A 493 -27.78 8.06 -12.57
C ARG A 493 -26.43 8.39 -13.22
N LEU A 494 -25.52 8.96 -12.44
CA LEU A 494 -24.16 9.24 -12.83
C LEU A 494 -23.19 8.26 -12.16
N ALA A 495 -22.03 8.05 -12.78
CA ALA A 495 -20.85 7.53 -12.11
C ALA A 495 -19.62 8.32 -12.58
N ALA A 496 -18.61 8.43 -11.73
CA ALA A 496 -17.33 9.05 -12.04
C ALA A 496 -16.24 8.01 -11.85
N GLY A 497 -15.46 7.76 -12.89
CA GLY A 497 -14.31 6.87 -12.85
C GLY A 497 -13.01 7.67 -12.82
N ALA A 498 -12.14 7.35 -11.87
CA ALA A 498 -10.75 7.76 -11.90
C ALA A 498 -9.94 6.61 -12.50
N CYS A 499 -9.39 6.84 -13.70
CA CYS A 499 -9.04 5.75 -14.60
C CYS A 499 -7.62 5.84 -15.12
N SER A 500 -6.66 5.85 -14.17
CA SER A 500 -5.21 5.83 -14.37
C SER A 500 -4.64 7.05 -15.10
N GLY A 501 -5.07 7.33 -16.34
CA GLY A 501 -4.68 8.52 -17.12
C GLY A 501 -5.82 9.50 -17.44
N ASN A 502 -7.06 9.19 -17.06
CA ASN A 502 -8.21 10.07 -17.28
C ASN A 502 -9.20 10.07 -16.12
N GLY A 503 -9.83 11.22 -15.87
CA GLY A 503 -11.10 11.33 -15.15
C GLY A 503 -12.25 11.20 -16.15
N ILE A 504 -13.22 10.34 -15.85
CA ILE A 504 -14.30 9.98 -16.78
C ILE A 504 -15.67 10.13 -16.11
N LEU A 505 -16.61 10.79 -16.77
CA LEU A 505 -18.01 10.87 -16.33
C LEU A 505 -18.88 9.90 -17.14
N PHE A 506 -19.74 9.14 -16.47
CA PHE A 506 -20.61 8.12 -17.07
C PHE A 506 -22.10 8.36 -16.79
N ASP A 507 -22.94 8.08 -17.80
CA ASP A 507 -24.37 7.79 -17.64
C ASP A 507 -24.54 6.31 -17.30
N ILE A 508 -25.15 6.03 -16.14
CA ILE A 508 -25.50 4.69 -15.64
C ILE A 508 -27.02 4.45 -15.63
N SER A 509 -27.80 5.20 -16.42
CA SER A 509 -29.25 4.99 -16.56
C SER A 509 -29.63 3.61 -17.12
N ASP A 510 -28.67 2.92 -17.74
CA ASP A 510 -28.67 1.48 -17.98
C ASP A 510 -27.46 0.87 -17.27
N PRO A 511 -27.61 0.30 -16.07
CA PRO A 511 -26.50 -0.27 -15.30
C PRO A 511 -25.71 -1.34 -16.04
N TYR A 512 -26.30 -2.05 -17.01
CA TYR A 512 -25.61 -3.09 -17.78
C TYR A 512 -24.77 -2.51 -18.93
N ASN A 513 -25.00 -1.26 -19.35
CA ASN A 513 -24.36 -0.64 -20.52
C ASN A 513 -24.01 0.84 -20.25
N PRO A 514 -23.11 1.14 -19.29
CA PRO A 514 -22.66 2.50 -18.97
C PRO A 514 -22.07 3.20 -20.19
N LYS A 515 -22.27 4.52 -20.28
CA LYS A 515 -21.82 5.35 -21.42
C LYS A 515 -20.99 6.51 -20.94
N ARG A 516 -19.83 6.74 -21.58
CA ARG A 516 -19.01 7.94 -21.37
C ARG A 516 -19.78 9.18 -21.81
N LEU A 517 -20.02 10.11 -20.89
CA LEU A 517 -20.60 11.43 -21.14
C LEU A 517 -19.51 12.44 -21.50
N ASP A 518 -18.43 12.45 -20.72
CA ASP A 518 -17.29 13.35 -20.88
C ASP A 518 -16.01 12.73 -20.31
N VAL A 519 -14.85 13.31 -20.66
CA VAL A 519 -13.53 12.82 -20.22
C VAL A 519 -12.49 13.95 -20.16
N VAL A 520 -11.65 13.92 -19.14
CA VAL A 520 -10.63 14.95 -18.85
C VAL A 520 -9.24 14.35 -18.62
N THR A 521 -8.21 15.11 -19.02
CA THR A 521 -6.78 14.91 -18.71
C THR A 521 -6.28 16.11 -17.91
N ASP A 522 -5.27 15.91 -17.06
CA ASP A 522 -4.70 16.95 -16.22
C ASP A 522 -3.19 16.74 -16.18
N THR A 523 -2.42 17.74 -16.61
CA THR A 523 -0.96 17.65 -16.71
C THR A 523 -0.26 17.69 -15.34
N GLY A 524 -1.02 17.96 -14.28
CA GLY A 524 -0.58 17.86 -12.89
C GLY A 524 -0.80 16.47 -12.27
N PHE A 525 -1.33 15.47 -12.99
CA PHE A 525 -1.66 14.15 -12.45
C PHE A 525 -0.67 13.06 -12.92
N ALA A 526 -0.12 12.25 -12.01
CA ALA A 526 0.60 11.03 -12.35
C ALA A 526 -0.34 9.83 -12.50
N TYR A 527 -1.33 9.72 -11.60
CA TYR A 527 -2.27 8.61 -11.57
C TYR A 527 -3.66 9.04 -11.07
N TRP A 528 -4.66 8.95 -11.95
CA TRP A 528 -6.06 9.20 -11.60
C TRP A 528 -6.58 8.04 -10.75
N HIS A 529 -6.66 8.29 -9.45
CA HIS A 529 -6.87 7.27 -8.41
C HIS A 529 -8.33 7.15 -7.97
N SER A 530 -8.88 8.17 -7.32
CA SER A 530 -10.26 8.19 -6.84
C SER A 530 -11.07 9.38 -7.39
N ALA A 531 -12.39 9.25 -7.34
CA ALA A 531 -13.36 10.23 -7.84
C ALA A 531 -14.55 10.34 -6.87
N THR A 532 -14.96 11.55 -6.50
CA THR A 532 -15.95 11.76 -5.42
C THR A 532 -16.96 12.83 -5.80
N PHE A 533 -18.26 12.49 -5.75
CA PHE A 533 -19.33 13.46 -5.96
C PHE A 533 -19.62 14.28 -4.71
N ASN A 534 -19.98 15.56 -4.87
CA ASN A 534 -20.63 16.30 -3.79
C ASN A 534 -22.06 15.80 -3.55
N ASN A 535 -22.64 16.10 -2.37
CA ASN A 535 -23.96 15.59 -1.96
C ASN A 535 -25.13 15.99 -2.89
N ASP A 536 -24.96 17.02 -3.74
CA ASP A 536 -25.94 17.42 -4.75
C ASP A 536 -25.77 16.69 -6.11
N GLY A 537 -24.68 15.94 -6.32
CA GLY A 537 -24.35 15.31 -7.61
C GLY A 537 -23.94 16.30 -8.72
N THR A 538 -23.53 17.51 -8.34
CA THR A 538 -23.24 18.65 -9.24
C THR A 538 -21.75 18.94 -9.45
N LYS A 539 -20.88 18.28 -8.70
CA LYS A 539 -19.42 18.42 -8.77
C LYS A 539 -18.76 17.06 -8.59
N VAL A 540 -17.58 16.89 -9.17
CA VAL A 540 -16.67 15.76 -8.92
C VAL A 540 -15.33 16.32 -8.46
N ILE A 541 -14.79 15.74 -7.40
CA ILE A 541 -13.38 15.87 -7.02
C ILE A 541 -12.68 14.64 -7.58
N PHE A 542 -11.58 14.82 -8.32
CA PHE A 542 -10.69 13.73 -8.71
C PHE A 542 -9.35 13.89 -8.01
N THR A 543 -8.72 12.76 -7.69
CA THR A 543 -7.54 12.73 -6.82
C THR A 543 -6.34 12.09 -7.53
N ASP A 544 -5.19 12.76 -7.46
CA ASP A 544 -3.90 12.28 -7.98
C ASP A 544 -3.11 11.52 -6.92
N GLU A 545 -2.88 10.23 -7.14
CA GLU A 545 -2.05 9.41 -6.26
C GLU A 545 -0.56 9.55 -6.61
N TRP A 546 -0.04 10.78 -6.57
CA TRP A 546 1.37 11.03 -6.88
C TRP A 546 2.27 10.25 -5.93
N GLY A 547 3.02 9.30 -6.50
CA GLY A 547 3.94 8.43 -5.79
C GLY A 547 3.40 7.03 -5.45
N GLY A 548 2.11 6.75 -5.62
CA GLY A 548 1.51 5.44 -5.37
C GLY A 548 1.38 5.13 -3.87
N GLY A 549 0.44 5.78 -3.20
CA GLY A 549 -0.09 5.46 -1.86
C GLY A 549 0.84 5.63 -0.66
N GLY A 550 2.15 5.71 -0.89
CA GLY A 550 3.15 5.47 0.15
C GLY A 550 4.46 6.24 -0.01
N ARG A 551 4.44 7.48 -0.55
CA ARG A 551 5.63 8.33 -0.71
C ARG A 551 5.48 9.70 -0.04
N PRO A 552 6.60 10.34 0.37
CA PRO A 552 6.62 11.75 0.73
C PRO A 552 6.49 12.62 -0.53
N ARG A 553 5.30 13.19 -0.78
CA ARG A 553 5.01 13.99 -1.99
C ARG A 553 4.31 15.34 -1.71
N CYS A 554 4.49 15.84 -0.49
CA CYS A 554 4.19 17.22 -0.08
C CYS A 554 5.41 17.84 0.61
N ARG A 555 6.63 17.60 0.13
CA ARG A 555 7.84 18.19 0.69
C ARG A 555 7.85 19.69 0.37
N ALA A 556 8.63 20.48 1.11
CA ALA A 556 8.58 21.95 1.02
C ALA A 556 8.98 22.54 -0.36
N TRP A 557 9.55 21.71 -1.25
CA TRP A 557 9.93 22.06 -2.62
C TRP A 557 9.08 21.36 -3.70
N ASP A 558 8.16 20.47 -3.32
CA ASP A 558 7.29 19.78 -4.28
C ASP A 558 6.20 20.74 -4.82
N PRO A 559 5.82 20.68 -6.11
CA PRO A 559 4.76 21.52 -6.65
C PRO A 559 3.42 21.36 -5.93
N LEU A 560 2.71 22.49 -5.73
CA LEU A 560 1.37 22.49 -5.11
C LEU A 560 0.27 21.94 -6.04
N THR A 561 0.56 21.77 -7.32
CA THR A 561 -0.35 21.24 -8.35
C THR A 561 -0.19 19.74 -8.61
N TRP A 562 0.89 19.11 -8.14
CA TRP A 562 1.14 17.67 -8.28
C TRP A 562 0.68 16.95 -7.01
N GLY A 563 0.04 15.78 -7.09
CA GLY A 563 -0.56 15.14 -5.91
C GLY A 563 -1.61 16.03 -5.25
N ALA A 564 -2.48 16.62 -6.07
CA ALA A 564 -3.50 17.58 -5.68
C ALA A 564 -4.89 17.11 -6.14
N ASP A 565 -5.92 17.46 -5.38
CA ASP A 565 -7.32 17.20 -5.76
C ASP A 565 -7.75 18.20 -6.84
N ALA A 566 -8.24 17.73 -7.98
CA ALA A 566 -8.78 18.56 -9.05
C ALA A 566 -10.31 18.61 -8.99
N ILE A 567 -10.86 19.82 -8.85
CA ILE A 567 -12.29 20.05 -8.64
C ILE A 567 -12.96 20.43 -9.97
N TYR A 568 -14.01 19.69 -10.35
CA TYR A 568 -14.78 19.87 -11.58
C TYR A 568 -16.26 20.08 -11.28
N ASP A 569 -16.88 21.06 -11.95
CA ASP A 569 -18.33 21.26 -11.97
C ASP A 569 -18.97 20.41 -13.06
N ILE A 570 -20.09 19.75 -12.78
CA ILE A 570 -20.89 19.04 -13.78
C ILE A 570 -21.90 20.01 -14.39
N VAL A 571 -21.69 20.41 -15.65
CA VAL A 571 -22.58 21.32 -16.38
C VAL A 571 -23.01 20.67 -17.70
N ASP A 572 -24.31 20.49 -17.90
CA ASP A 572 -24.89 19.83 -19.09
C ASP A 572 -24.25 18.48 -19.46
N GLY A 573 -23.83 17.72 -18.44
CA GLY A 573 -23.16 16.42 -18.59
C GLY A 573 -21.66 16.50 -18.87
N LYS A 574 -21.02 17.66 -18.67
CA LYS A 574 -19.59 17.89 -18.88
C LYS A 574 -18.83 18.26 -17.62
N LEU A 575 -17.55 17.92 -17.58
CA LEU A 575 -16.63 18.23 -16.47
C LEU A 575 -15.92 19.56 -16.72
N ILE A 576 -16.29 20.59 -15.96
CA ILE A 576 -15.73 21.95 -16.08
C ILE A 576 -14.76 22.21 -14.92
N PHE A 577 -13.45 22.13 -15.20
CA PHE A 577 -12.40 22.39 -14.20
C PHE A 577 -12.56 23.75 -13.53
N GLN A 578 -12.43 23.78 -12.19
CA GLN A 578 -12.47 25.00 -11.38
C GLN A 578 -11.11 25.33 -10.76
N SER A 579 -10.48 24.36 -10.09
CA SER A 579 -9.26 24.57 -9.29
C SER A 579 -8.64 23.26 -8.81
N HIS A 580 -7.32 23.25 -8.64
CA HIS A 580 -6.63 22.29 -7.77
C HIS A 580 -6.72 22.72 -6.30
N TYR A 581 -6.72 21.73 -5.40
CA TYR A 581 -6.54 21.92 -3.96
C TYR A 581 -5.53 20.90 -3.43
N LYS A 582 -4.56 21.38 -2.64
CA LYS A 582 -3.60 20.53 -1.93
C LYS A 582 -3.41 21.11 -0.52
N MET A 583 -3.30 20.24 0.48
CA MET A 583 -3.13 20.69 1.86
C MET A 583 -1.79 21.42 2.04
N PRO A 584 -1.75 22.67 2.53
CA PRO A 584 -0.52 23.45 2.66
C PRO A 584 0.29 23.09 3.93
N ALA A 585 0.35 21.81 4.27
CA ALA A 585 1.14 21.27 5.37
C ALA A 585 2.33 20.48 4.78
N PRO A 586 3.53 21.08 4.67
CA PRO A 586 4.67 20.38 4.12
C PRO A 586 5.13 19.27 5.06
N GLN A 587 5.51 18.13 4.49
CA GLN A 587 5.90 16.91 5.19
C GLN A 587 7.37 16.53 4.96
N LYS A 588 7.91 15.70 5.86
CA LYS A 588 9.25 15.10 5.81
C LYS A 588 9.30 13.91 4.84
N GLU A 589 10.50 13.42 4.58
CA GLU A 589 10.76 12.29 3.67
C GLU A 589 10.36 10.92 4.27
N THR A 590 10.08 10.87 5.58
CA THR A 590 9.50 9.72 6.29
C THR A 590 7.97 9.71 6.33
N GLU A 591 7.30 10.82 6.04
CA GLU A 591 5.86 10.98 6.26
C GLU A 591 5.04 10.62 5.00
N ASN A 592 3.73 10.37 5.12
CA ASN A 592 2.89 10.03 3.96
C ASN A 592 2.00 11.22 3.58
N CYS A 593 2.24 11.78 2.39
CA CYS A 593 1.37 12.81 1.85
C CYS A 593 0.89 12.40 0.47
N VAL A 594 -0.28 11.78 0.48
CA VAL A 594 -1.02 11.34 -0.68
C VAL A 594 -2.49 11.62 -0.39
N ALA A 595 -3.21 12.14 -1.38
CA ALA A 595 -4.66 12.04 -1.37
C ALA A 595 -4.99 10.69 -2.03
N HIS A 596 -5.78 9.85 -1.33
CA HIS A 596 -6.01 8.46 -1.70
C HIS A 596 -7.50 8.25 -1.95
N ASN A 597 -8.31 8.00 -0.91
CA ASN A 597 -9.77 7.92 -1.02
C ASN A 597 -10.45 9.17 -0.44
N GLY A 598 -11.03 9.98 -1.32
CA GLY A 598 -11.90 11.09 -0.92
C GLY A 598 -13.31 10.60 -0.58
N SER A 599 -13.67 10.55 0.71
CA SER A 599 -15.03 10.25 1.15
C SER A 599 -15.71 11.53 1.66
N ILE A 600 -16.85 11.89 1.07
CA ILE A 600 -17.74 12.92 1.63
C ILE A 600 -18.78 12.21 2.49
N VAL A 601 -18.81 12.58 3.77
CA VAL A 601 -19.69 12.06 4.84
C VAL A 601 -20.70 13.13 5.22
#